data_AF-A0AAV8ALW2-F1
#
_entry.id   AF-A0AAV8ALW2-F1
#
_cell.length_a   1.000
_cell.length_b   1.000
_cell.length_c   1.000
_cell.angle_alpha   90.00
_cell.angle_beta   90.00
_cell.angle_gamma   90.00
#
_symmetry.space_group_name_H-M   'P 1'
#
loop_
_entity.id
_entity.type
_entity.pdbx_description
1 polymer ?
#
loop_
_entity_poly.entity_id
_entity_poly.type
_entity_poly.pdbx_seq_one_letter_code
_entity_poly.pdbx_strand_id
1 'polypeptide(L)'
;MEVPQETLDQLSTWFLQSLSLDASLRRAAESSLLSAATSPGFPLALLKLSSLPSVDLQIRLASALHFKNLLKSRWVPTSDNPLPDSDKTLIKSLLLPLLLQSPPLIQSQLSEALAIASSHDFPSSWPSLLPDIISSLGTSLSSGDYTSVNSLLSAANSLFLKFRHSFDTQALRLDLKYCLDLFAKPLLETFLNTSNLTTPAADPSVLKPLLECQRLCSEIFHSLNSIELPEFFEDHMREWMEKFRFYLTSTFAPQVETDGTADALRASICENLQLYMEKNEEEFKDYLEGFATAVWGLLMNAAKSPSRDQLAVTAIKFLTTVSTSVHHALFGSPEVLGQICNSVVFPNLRLRDDDEELFENNYVEYIRRDSEGSDTDTLRRTACELLKGLAVNYREQVMGLVSAQVQSMLAAFNANPAQNWKEKDAAIYLVVALSPKPGATTGYLVDVESFFTSVILPELQGQDPNAVPILKAGALKFFTVFREQIPKPAALSLLPGVIRFLGSESNVVHSYAATCIEKILLVKDKGAHARPHCPVWSS
;
A
#
# COMPACT_ATOMS: atom_id res chain seq x y z
N MET A 1 -22.96 29.84 -19.94
CA MET A 1 -23.25 29.14 -21.20
C MET A 1 -24.50 28.31 -20.98
N GLU A 2 -25.58 28.60 -21.69
CA GLU A 2 -26.84 27.89 -21.56
C GLU A 2 -26.76 26.62 -22.40
N VAL A 3 -26.56 25.48 -21.74
CA VAL A 3 -26.85 24.18 -22.37
C VAL A 3 -28.37 24.16 -22.57
N PRO A 4 -28.89 23.95 -23.80
CA PRO A 4 -30.32 23.96 -24.04
C PRO A 4 -31.04 22.94 -23.15
N GLN A 5 -32.17 23.33 -22.57
CA GLN A 5 -32.95 22.44 -21.69
C GLN A 5 -33.36 21.14 -22.40
N GLU A 6 -33.69 21.24 -23.70
CA GLU A 6 -34.01 20.09 -24.54
C GLU A 6 -32.87 19.06 -24.60
N THR A 7 -31.61 19.52 -24.65
CA THR A 7 -30.43 18.64 -24.63
C THR A 7 -30.30 17.92 -23.28
N LEU A 8 -30.60 18.63 -22.18
CA LEU A 8 -30.55 18.05 -20.83
C LEU A 8 -31.64 17.00 -20.64
N ASP A 9 -32.87 17.28 -21.10
CA ASP A 9 -34.01 16.36 -21.01
C ASP A 9 -33.77 15.10 -21.86
N GLN A 10 -33.18 15.26 -23.05
CA GLN A 10 -32.79 14.15 -23.92
C GLN A 10 -31.71 13.28 -23.28
N LEU A 11 -30.67 13.89 -22.70
CA LEU A 11 -29.62 13.17 -21.97
C LEU A 11 -30.18 12.41 -20.76
N SER A 12 -31.07 13.04 -19.98
CA SER A 12 -31.76 12.36 -18.88
C SER A 12 -32.53 11.13 -19.36
N THR A 13 -33.20 11.24 -20.50
CA THR A 13 -33.94 10.12 -21.10
C THR A 13 -33.01 8.98 -21.51
N TRP A 14 -31.88 9.29 -22.17
CA TRP A 14 -30.91 8.27 -22.55
C TRP A 14 -30.28 7.58 -21.34
N PHE A 15 -29.91 8.32 -20.28
CA PHE A 15 -29.39 7.71 -19.07
C PHE A 15 -30.43 6.86 -18.32
N LEU A 16 -31.71 7.26 -18.33
CA LEU A 16 -32.76 6.44 -17.76
C LEU A 16 -32.93 5.13 -18.57
N GLN A 17 -32.90 5.21 -19.90
CA GLN A 17 -33.04 4.04 -20.78
C GLN A 17 -31.82 3.11 -20.73
N SER A 18 -30.61 3.62 -20.50
CA SER A 18 -29.42 2.77 -20.34
C SER A 18 -29.45 1.93 -19.05
N LEU A 19 -30.30 2.30 -18.09
CA LEU A 19 -30.56 1.55 -16.86
C LEU A 19 -31.76 0.60 -16.97
N SER A 20 -32.40 0.50 -18.15
CA SER A 20 -33.56 -0.37 -18.37
C SER A 20 -33.19 -1.86 -18.37
N LEU A 21 -34.14 -2.69 -17.91
CA LEU A 21 -34.05 -4.15 -18.03
C LEU A 21 -34.21 -4.65 -19.48
N ASP A 22 -34.77 -3.82 -20.36
CA ASP A 22 -34.90 -4.13 -21.79
C ASP A 22 -33.56 -3.89 -22.51
N ALA A 23 -32.98 -4.99 -23.01
CA ALA A 23 -31.70 -4.97 -23.71
C ALA A 23 -31.73 -4.13 -25.01
N SER A 24 -32.88 -3.98 -25.67
CA SER A 24 -33.01 -3.19 -26.90
C SER A 24 -32.93 -1.69 -26.61
N LEU A 25 -33.68 -1.22 -25.60
CA LEU A 25 -33.67 0.18 -25.15
C LEU A 25 -32.29 0.57 -24.62
N ARG A 26 -31.66 -0.30 -23.82
CA ARG A 26 -30.32 -0.04 -23.30
C ARG A 26 -29.29 0.14 -24.41
N ARG A 27 -29.23 -0.77 -25.38
CA ARG A 27 -28.29 -0.66 -26.52
C ARG A 27 -28.54 0.57 -27.37
N ALA A 28 -29.80 0.94 -27.59
CA ALA A 28 -30.16 2.13 -28.35
C ALA A 28 -29.72 3.43 -27.63
N ALA A 29 -29.90 3.48 -26.30
CA ALA A 29 -29.46 4.60 -25.48
C ALA A 29 -27.92 4.70 -25.42
N GLU A 30 -27.21 3.58 -25.22
CA GLU A 30 -25.74 3.54 -25.24
C GLU A 30 -25.18 3.99 -26.60
N SER A 31 -25.77 3.53 -27.71
CA SER A 31 -25.38 3.98 -29.06
C SER A 31 -25.62 5.49 -29.24
N SER A 32 -26.71 6.01 -28.68
CA SER A 32 -27.04 7.44 -28.77
C SER A 32 -26.04 8.28 -27.97
N LEU A 33 -25.71 7.87 -26.74
CA LEU A 33 -24.67 8.49 -25.91
C LEU A 33 -23.30 8.47 -26.58
N LEU A 34 -22.93 7.35 -27.20
CA LEU A 34 -21.66 7.23 -27.93
C LEU A 34 -21.60 8.17 -29.13
N SER A 35 -22.69 8.29 -29.90
CA SER A 35 -22.77 9.22 -31.02
C SER A 35 -22.67 10.68 -30.56
N ALA A 36 -23.40 11.04 -29.51
CA ALA A 36 -23.43 12.37 -28.93
C ALA A 36 -22.08 12.77 -28.32
N ALA A 37 -21.28 11.81 -27.86
CA ALA A 37 -19.97 12.06 -27.27
C ALA A 37 -19.04 12.87 -28.18
N THR A 38 -19.20 12.78 -29.50
CA THR A 38 -18.37 13.52 -30.48
C THR A 38 -18.79 14.98 -30.67
N SER A 39 -19.95 15.38 -30.17
CA SER A 39 -20.50 16.73 -30.36
C SER A 39 -19.84 17.77 -29.45
N PRO A 40 -19.54 18.98 -29.95
CA PRO A 40 -19.05 20.09 -29.11
C PRO A 40 -20.01 20.41 -27.97
N GLY A 41 -19.50 20.75 -26.79
CA GLY A 41 -20.33 21.10 -25.64
C GLY A 41 -20.98 19.91 -24.92
N PHE A 42 -20.86 18.68 -25.45
CA PHE A 42 -21.32 17.46 -24.76
C PHE A 42 -20.70 17.26 -23.37
N PRO A 43 -19.39 17.46 -23.13
CA PRO A 43 -18.82 17.38 -21.78
C PRO A 43 -19.46 18.37 -20.80
N LEU A 44 -19.78 19.58 -21.29
CA LEU A 44 -20.38 20.64 -20.49
C LEU A 44 -21.85 20.34 -20.17
N ALA A 45 -22.56 19.70 -21.10
CA ALA A 45 -23.92 19.18 -20.87
C ALA A 45 -23.93 18.09 -19.79
N LEU A 46 -22.99 17.13 -19.83
CA LEU A 46 -22.85 16.10 -18.81
C LEU A 46 -22.54 16.69 -17.43
N LEU A 47 -21.60 17.65 -17.39
CA LEU A 47 -21.22 18.32 -16.15
C LEU A 47 -22.40 19.09 -15.56
N LYS A 48 -23.13 19.85 -16.39
CA LYS A 48 -24.34 20.57 -15.96
C LYS A 48 -25.43 19.61 -15.48
N LEU A 49 -25.69 18.53 -16.19
CA LEU A 49 -26.70 17.55 -15.81
C LEU A 49 -26.40 16.91 -14.44
N SER A 50 -25.13 16.61 -14.18
CA SER A 50 -24.70 16.05 -12.88
C SER A 50 -24.97 17.00 -11.71
N SER A 51 -24.95 18.31 -11.96
CA SER A 51 -25.13 19.33 -10.93
C SER A 51 -26.58 19.77 -10.72
N LEU A 52 -27.57 19.27 -11.49
CA LEU A 52 -28.96 19.71 -11.39
C LEU A 52 -29.70 18.99 -10.26
N PRO A 53 -30.13 19.68 -9.18
CA PRO A 53 -30.82 19.03 -8.06
C PRO A 53 -32.20 18.48 -8.43
N SER A 54 -32.82 18.98 -9.51
CA SER A 54 -34.13 18.55 -10.00
C SER A 54 -34.11 17.18 -10.70
N VAL A 55 -32.93 16.65 -11.02
CA VAL A 55 -32.75 15.38 -11.73
C VAL A 55 -32.48 14.26 -10.72
N ASP A 56 -32.99 13.06 -11.00
CA ASP A 56 -32.76 11.89 -10.16
C ASP A 56 -31.26 11.59 -9.94
N LEU A 57 -30.92 11.16 -8.73
CA LEU A 57 -29.52 10.94 -8.31
C LEU A 57 -28.82 9.89 -9.18
N GLN A 58 -29.50 8.83 -9.63
CA GLN A 58 -28.90 7.79 -10.47
C GLN A 58 -28.51 8.34 -11.84
N ILE A 59 -29.35 9.19 -12.43
CA ILE A 59 -29.07 9.86 -13.71
C ILE A 59 -27.90 10.83 -13.55
N ARG A 60 -27.87 11.60 -12.46
CA ARG A 60 -26.78 12.53 -12.18
C ARG A 60 -25.44 11.80 -11.99
N LEU A 61 -25.47 10.67 -11.28
CA LEU A 61 -24.30 9.81 -11.10
C LEU A 61 -23.82 9.20 -12.42
N ALA A 62 -24.74 8.68 -13.24
CA ALA A 62 -24.42 8.18 -14.57
C ALA A 62 -23.77 9.26 -15.44
N SER A 63 -24.30 10.49 -15.40
CA SER A 63 -23.75 11.64 -16.11
C SER A 63 -22.32 11.97 -15.65
N ALA A 64 -22.07 12.01 -14.33
CA ALA A 64 -20.74 12.27 -13.78
C ALA A 64 -19.73 11.18 -14.14
N LEU A 65 -20.14 9.91 -14.13
CA LEU A 65 -19.32 8.77 -14.54
C LEU A 65 -18.93 8.86 -16.02
N HIS A 66 -19.89 9.19 -16.90
CA HIS A 66 -19.62 9.39 -18.32
C HIS A 66 -18.70 10.58 -18.56
N PHE A 67 -18.90 11.68 -17.83
CA PHE A 67 -18.03 12.85 -17.89
C PHE A 67 -16.59 12.49 -17.54
N LYS A 68 -16.37 11.77 -16.43
CA LYS A 68 -15.05 11.27 -16.03
C LYS A 68 -14.41 10.40 -17.13
N ASN A 69 -15.13 9.42 -17.65
CA ASN A 69 -14.63 8.52 -18.68
C ASN A 69 -14.29 9.25 -20.00
N LEU A 70 -15.05 10.30 -20.32
CA LEU A 70 -14.79 11.16 -21.46
C LEU A 70 -13.49 11.96 -21.28
N LEU A 71 -13.24 12.53 -20.09
CA LEU A 71 -11.97 13.19 -19.78
C LEU A 71 -10.80 12.22 -19.89
N LYS A 72 -10.93 11.03 -19.32
CA LYS A 72 -9.88 9.99 -19.37
C LYS A 72 -9.46 9.64 -20.80
N SER A 73 -10.41 9.66 -21.74
CA SER A 73 -10.17 9.28 -23.14
C SER A 73 -9.77 10.45 -24.04
N ARG A 74 -10.25 11.68 -23.77
CA ARG A 74 -10.16 12.81 -24.71
C ARG A 74 -9.51 14.08 -24.16
N TRP A 75 -9.06 14.10 -22.91
CA TRP A 75 -8.42 15.30 -22.35
C TRP A 75 -7.04 15.58 -22.97
N VAL A 76 -6.26 14.52 -23.22
CA VAL A 76 -4.87 14.63 -23.70
C VAL A 76 -4.83 14.98 -25.20
N PRO A 77 -3.97 15.93 -25.64
CA PRO A 77 -3.82 16.31 -27.04
C PRO A 77 -3.43 15.16 -27.99
N THR A 78 -2.78 14.11 -27.48
CA THR A 78 -2.35 12.93 -28.25
C THR A 78 -3.46 11.89 -28.44
N SER A 79 -4.66 12.12 -27.91
CA SER A 79 -5.80 11.25 -28.18
C SER A 79 -6.26 11.39 -29.64
N ASP A 80 -6.82 10.32 -30.22
CA ASP A 80 -7.29 10.31 -31.61
C ASP A 80 -8.39 11.36 -31.89
N ASN A 81 -9.03 11.89 -30.83
CA ASN A 81 -10.07 12.92 -30.91
C ASN A 81 -10.08 13.76 -29.62
N PRO A 82 -9.20 14.75 -29.44
CA PRO A 82 -9.11 15.52 -28.21
C PRO A 82 -10.31 16.47 -28.05
N LEU A 83 -10.59 16.85 -26.80
CA LEU A 83 -11.59 17.88 -26.51
C LEU A 83 -11.15 19.26 -27.02
N PRO A 84 -12.07 20.09 -27.53
CA PRO A 84 -11.77 21.47 -27.92
C PRO A 84 -11.22 22.30 -26.74
N ASP A 85 -10.26 23.18 -27.00
CA ASP A 85 -9.66 24.02 -25.94
C ASP A 85 -10.67 24.99 -25.29
N SER A 86 -11.70 25.39 -26.03
CA SER A 86 -12.84 26.16 -25.50
C SER A 86 -13.58 25.39 -24.41
N ASP A 87 -13.82 24.09 -24.64
CA ASP A 87 -14.52 23.22 -23.69
C ASP A 87 -13.63 22.96 -22.48
N LYS A 88 -12.33 22.71 -22.69
CA LYS A 88 -11.36 22.55 -21.60
C LYS A 88 -11.33 23.77 -20.69
N THR A 89 -11.28 24.98 -21.26
CA THR A 89 -11.27 26.24 -20.49
C THR A 89 -12.51 26.38 -19.63
N LEU A 90 -13.69 26.08 -20.19
CA LEU A 90 -14.95 26.13 -19.44
C LEU A 90 -15.01 25.04 -18.36
N ILE A 91 -14.59 23.82 -18.66
CA ILE A 91 -14.51 22.72 -17.68
C ILE A 91 -13.62 23.14 -16.51
N LYS A 92 -12.43 23.70 -16.77
CA LYS A 92 -11.52 24.18 -15.73
C LYS A 92 -12.19 25.20 -14.80
N SER A 93 -12.98 26.13 -15.36
CA SER A 93 -13.67 27.15 -14.57
C SER A 93 -14.85 26.63 -13.73
N LEU A 94 -15.47 25.51 -14.13
CA LEU A 94 -16.71 25.01 -13.53
C LEU A 94 -16.49 23.79 -12.62
N LEU A 95 -15.45 23.01 -12.86
CA LEU A 95 -15.28 21.71 -12.21
C LEU A 95 -15.16 21.81 -10.69
N LEU A 96 -14.31 22.70 -10.19
CA LEU A 96 -14.11 22.88 -8.75
C LEU A 96 -15.37 23.42 -8.04
N PRO A 97 -16.03 24.50 -8.51
CA PRO A 97 -17.28 24.96 -7.91
C PRO A 97 -18.39 23.89 -7.88
N LEU A 98 -18.55 23.12 -8.95
CA LEU A 98 -19.58 22.08 -9.03
C LEU A 98 -19.26 20.86 -8.17
N LEU A 99 -17.99 20.53 -8.00
CA LEU A 99 -17.56 19.52 -7.04
C LEU A 99 -18.02 19.90 -5.62
N LEU A 100 -17.75 21.12 -5.17
CA LEU A 100 -18.13 21.56 -3.82
C LEU A 100 -19.64 21.59 -3.57
N GLN A 101 -20.44 21.84 -4.61
CA GLN A 101 -21.91 21.89 -4.51
C GLN A 101 -22.58 20.51 -4.69
N SER A 102 -21.82 19.47 -5.03
CA SER A 102 -22.37 18.15 -5.35
C SER A 102 -22.54 17.26 -4.11
N PRO A 103 -23.46 16.29 -4.12
CA PRO A 103 -23.55 15.27 -3.06
C PRO A 103 -22.37 14.29 -3.13
N PRO A 104 -22.07 13.54 -2.03
CA PRO A 104 -20.87 12.71 -1.91
C PRO A 104 -20.60 11.72 -3.07
N LEU A 105 -21.64 11.05 -3.58
CA LEU A 105 -21.50 10.11 -4.70
C LEU A 105 -21.03 10.78 -5.99
N ILE A 106 -21.49 12.01 -6.24
CA ILE A 106 -21.12 12.79 -7.43
C ILE A 106 -19.76 13.46 -7.20
N GLN A 107 -19.51 13.96 -5.98
CA GLN A 107 -18.21 14.50 -5.58
C GLN A 107 -17.07 13.53 -5.90
N SER A 108 -17.19 12.25 -5.53
CA SER A 108 -16.18 11.23 -5.83
C SER A 108 -15.85 11.15 -7.33
N GLN A 109 -16.87 11.16 -8.21
CA GLN A 109 -16.64 11.10 -9.66
C GLN A 109 -16.05 12.40 -10.22
N LEU A 110 -16.44 13.56 -9.69
CA LEU A 110 -15.87 14.86 -10.08
C LEU A 110 -14.44 15.06 -9.56
N SER A 111 -14.09 14.51 -8.40
CA SER A 111 -12.72 14.49 -7.87
C SER A 111 -11.79 13.68 -8.78
N GLU A 112 -12.21 12.50 -9.24
CA GLU A 112 -11.45 11.71 -10.22
C GLU A 112 -11.30 12.47 -11.56
N ALA A 113 -12.36 13.13 -12.02
CA ALA A 113 -12.33 13.99 -13.21
C ALA A 113 -11.32 15.14 -13.07
N LEU A 114 -11.27 15.78 -11.90
CA LEU A 114 -10.30 16.83 -11.58
C LEU A 114 -8.88 16.28 -11.57
N ALA A 115 -8.65 15.10 -10.97
CA ALA A 115 -7.35 14.43 -10.98
C ALA A 115 -6.85 14.16 -12.41
N ILE A 116 -7.72 13.67 -13.30
CA ILE A 116 -7.39 13.44 -14.72
C ILE A 116 -7.03 14.76 -15.43
N ALA A 117 -7.85 15.78 -15.28
CA ALA A 117 -7.62 17.05 -15.97
C ALA A 117 -6.33 17.74 -15.47
N SER A 118 -6.11 17.69 -14.16
CA SER A 118 -4.95 18.31 -13.53
C SER A 118 -3.64 17.55 -13.76
N SER A 119 -3.65 16.22 -13.92
CA SER A 119 -2.42 15.45 -14.17
C SER A 119 -1.70 15.84 -15.47
N HIS A 120 -2.42 16.47 -16.41
CA HIS A 120 -1.87 16.96 -17.66
C HIS A 120 -1.63 18.47 -17.67
N ASP A 121 -2.50 19.23 -17.01
CA ASP A 121 -2.53 20.68 -17.19
C ASP A 121 -1.94 21.44 -15.99
N PHE A 122 -1.80 20.82 -14.81
CA PHE A 122 -1.29 21.47 -13.60
C PHE A 122 0.24 21.30 -13.45
N PRO A 123 1.01 22.38 -13.18
CA PRO A 123 0.57 23.75 -12.91
C PRO A 123 0.58 24.70 -14.13
N SER A 124 1.37 24.39 -15.17
CA SER A 124 1.69 25.35 -16.24
C SER A 124 0.50 25.80 -17.09
N SER A 125 -0.45 24.91 -17.36
CA SER A 125 -1.64 25.15 -18.20
C SER A 125 -2.92 25.36 -17.38
N TRP A 126 -2.82 25.35 -16.06
CA TRP A 126 -3.92 25.63 -15.13
C TRP A 126 -3.43 26.27 -13.81
N PRO A 127 -2.81 27.46 -13.87
CA PRO A 127 -2.19 28.09 -12.70
C PRO A 127 -3.20 28.65 -11.68
N SER A 128 -4.49 28.78 -12.02
CA SER A 128 -5.51 29.25 -11.08
C SER A 128 -5.97 28.16 -10.11
N LEU A 129 -5.80 26.88 -10.45
CA LEU A 129 -6.41 25.76 -9.71
C LEU A 129 -6.02 25.74 -8.24
N LEU A 130 -4.72 25.86 -7.94
CA LEU A 130 -4.24 25.84 -6.56
C LEU A 130 -4.70 27.08 -5.75
N PRO A 131 -4.57 28.32 -6.27
CA PRO A 131 -5.21 29.50 -5.66
C PRO A 131 -6.72 29.33 -5.40
N ASP A 132 -7.47 28.77 -6.35
CA ASP A 132 -8.92 28.56 -6.23
C ASP A 132 -9.25 27.55 -5.11
N ILE A 133 -8.44 26.48 -4.98
CA ILE A 133 -8.53 25.51 -3.87
C ILE A 133 -8.23 26.20 -2.54
N ILE A 134 -7.15 26.99 -2.44
CA ILE A 134 -6.76 27.68 -1.20
C ILE A 134 -7.87 28.65 -0.73
N SER A 135 -8.43 29.43 -1.65
CA SER A 135 -9.52 30.37 -1.33
C SER A 135 -10.77 29.65 -0.83
N SER A 136 -11.15 28.57 -1.51
CA SER A 136 -12.29 27.74 -1.12
C SER A 136 -12.05 27.03 0.20
N LEU A 137 -10.81 26.63 0.48
CA LEU A 137 -10.40 25.96 1.72
C LEU A 137 -10.54 26.90 2.90
N GLY A 138 -10.03 28.13 2.79
CA GLY A 138 -10.18 29.14 3.85
C GLY A 138 -11.64 29.48 4.16
N THR A 139 -12.50 29.55 3.13
CA THR A 139 -13.94 29.79 3.28
C THR A 139 -14.63 28.62 3.99
N SER A 140 -14.32 27.39 3.58
CA SER A 140 -14.90 26.17 4.16
C SER A 140 -14.44 25.96 5.61
N LEU A 141 -13.17 26.24 5.90
CA LEU A 141 -12.61 26.16 7.25
C LEU A 141 -13.26 27.17 8.20
N SER A 142 -13.49 28.41 7.72
CA SER A 142 -14.14 29.47 8.51
C SER A 142 -15.62 29.17 8.82
N SER A 143 -16.29 28.41 7.95
CA SER A 143 -17.68 27.99 8.14
C SER A 143 -17.82 26.67 8.90
N GLY A 144 -16.72 25.98 9.19
CA GLY A 144 -16.73 24.68 9.87
C GLY A 144 -17.26 23.52 9.00
N ASP A 145 -17.34 23.69 7.68
CA ASP A 145 -17.81 22.65 6.76
C ASP A 145 -16.68 21.68 6.40
N TYR A 146 -16.45 20.70 7.27
CA TYR A 146 -15.42 19.68 7.07
C TYR A 146 -15.70 18.74 5.90
N THR A 147 -16.92 18.70 5.36
CA THR A 147 -17.20 17.94 4.13
C THR A 147 -16.53 18.61 2.93
N SER A 148 -16.68 19.93 2.82
CA SER A 148 -16.03 20.75 1.79
C SER A 148 -14.52 20.83 2.00
N VAL A 149 -14.05 20.98 3.25
CA VAL A 149 -12.60 20.96 3.57
C VAL A 149 -11.97 19.64 3.10
N ASN A 150 -12.55 18.49 3.46
CA ASN A 150 -12.00 17.19 3.07
C ASN A 150 -12.02 16.98 1.56
N SER A 151 -13.06 17.46 0.87
CA SER A 151 -13.14 17.41 -0.60
C SER A 151 -12.03 18.23 -1.26
N LEU A 152 -11.73 19.43 -0.73
CA LEU A 152 -10.67 20.30 -1.23
C LEU A 152 -9.27 19.75 -0.94
N LEU A 153 -9.05 19.20 0.26
CA LEU A 153 -7.79 18.54 0.60
C LEU A 153 -7.57 17.27 -0.23
N SER A 154 -8.63 16.50 -0.53
CA SER A 154 -8.55 15.34 -1.42
C SER A 154 -8.15 15.74 -2.85
N ALA A 155 -8.72 16.84 -3.36
CA ALA A 155 -8.32 17.42 -4.64
C ALA A 155 -6.84 17.84 -4.62
N ALA A 156 -6.41 18.59 -3.59
CA ALA A 156 -5.03 19.01 -3.43
C ALA A 156 -4.05 17.82 -3.32
N ASN A 157 -4.40 16.79 -2.53
CA ASN A 157 -3.61 15.57 -2.39
C ASN A 157 -3.38 14.91 -3.75
N SER A 158 -4.42 14.80 -4.58
CA SER A 158 -4.33 14.25 -5.94
C SER A 158 -3.35 15.03 -6.83
N LEU A 159 -3.26 16.36 -6.67
CA LEU A 159 -2.28 17.18 -7.40
C LEU A 159 -0.84 16.90 -6.98
N PHE A 160 -0.63 16.59 -5.69
CA PHE A 160 0.69 16.46 -5.10
C PHE A 160 1.23 15.02 -5.11
N LEU A 161 0.37 14.01 -5.31
CA LEU A 161 0.78 12.60 -5.41
C LEU A 161 1.91 12.38 -6.45
N LYS A 162 1.96 13.18 -7.52
CA LYS A 162 3.02 13.09 -8.53
C LYS A 162 4.43 13.23 -7.95
N PHE A 163 4.60 13.98 -6.85
CA PHE A 163 5.90 14.18 -6.20
C PHE A 163 6.44 12.93 -5.49
N ARG A 164 5.58 11.95 -5.19
CA ARG A 164 5.99 10.68 -4.53
C ARG A 164 6.60 9.69 -5.49
N HIS A 165 6.15 9.67 -6.74
CA HIS A 165 6.41 8.57 -7.68
C HIS A 165 7.17 9.00 -8.94
N SER A 166 7.24 10.30 -9.22
CA SER A 166 7.92 10.81 -10.41
C SER A 166 9.43 10.90 -10.19
N PHE A 167 10.19 10.74 -11.27
CA PHE A 167 11.63 10.98 -11.24
C PHE A 167 11.93 12.43 -10.88
N ASP A 168 12.94 12.61 -10.03
CA ASP A 168 13.44 13.93 -9.66
C ASP A 168 14.06 14.63 -10.88
N THR A 169 13.32 15.61 -11.41
CA THR A 169 13.69 16.40 -12.57
C THR A 169 13.54 17.88 -12.25
N GLN A 170 14.28 18.74 -12.96
CA GLN A 170 14.18 20.18 -12.74
C GLN A 170 12.75 20.72 -12.93
N ALA A 171 12.01 20.19 -13.91
CA ALA A 171 10.61 20.56 -14.11
C ALA A 171 9.74 20.19 -12.90
N LEU A 172 9.91 18.97 -12.35
CA LEU A 172 9.19 18.54 -11.16
C LEU A 172 9.54 19.39 -9.93
N ARG A 173 10.81 19.79 -9.76
CA ARG A 173 11.23 20.67 -8.66
C ARG A 173 10.64 22.08 -8.78
N LEU A 174 10.51 22.62 -9.99
CA LEU A 174 9.84 23.90 -10.23
C LEU A 174 8.35 23.82 -9.88
N ASP A 175 7.68 22.73 -10.28
CA ASP A 175 6.29 22.46 -9.89
C ASP A 175 6.15 22.35 -8.37
N LEU A 176 7.05 21.61 -7.70
CA LEU A 176 7.06 21.47 -6.25
C LEU A 176 7.25 22.82 -5.57
N LYS A 177 8.21 23.62 -6.03
CA LYS A 177 8.44 24.98 -5.51
C LYS A 177 7.18 25.85 -5.61
N TYR A 178 6.51 25.85 -6.76
CA TYR A 178 5.26 26.58 -6.94
C TYR A 178 4.18 26.11 -5.94
N CYS A 179 4.07 24.80 -5.70
CA CYS A 179 3.13 24.25 -4.72
C CYS A 179 3.49 24.63 -3.28
N LEU A 180 4.77 24.59 -2.92
CA LEU A 180 5.27 24.96 -1.60
C LEU A 180 5.02 26.44 -1.30
N ASP A 181 5.39 27.32 -2.23
CA ASP A 181 5.27 28.78 -2.09
C ASP A 181 3.80 29.21 -1.84
N LEU A 182 2.82 28.45 -2.34
CA LEU A 182 1.39 28.75 -2.19
C LEU A 182 0.68 27.96 -1.10
N PHE A 183 1.00 26.68 -0.91
CA PHE A 183 0.15 25.75 -0.13
C PHE A 183 0.72 25.35 1.24
N ALA A 184 2.04 25.49 1.47
CA ALA A 184 2.65 25.02 2.71
C ALA A 184 2.05 25.70 3.96
N LYS A 185 1.87 27.03 3.91
CA LYS A 185 1.23 27.79 4.99
C LYS A 185 -0.26 27.48 5.17
N PRO A 186 -1.13 27.53 4.14
CA PRO A 186 -2.52 27.12 4.26
C PRO A 186 -2.71 25.70 4.81
N LEU A 187 -1.83 24.77 4.44
CA LEU A 187 -1.84 23.40 4.95
C LEU A 187 -1.60 23.37 6.47
N LEU A 188 -0.54 24.05 6.94
CA LEU A 188 -0.22 24.11 8.36
C LEU A 188 -1.35 24.77 9.17
N GLU A 189 -1.90 25.89 8.68
CA GLU A 189 -3.03 26.56 9.34
C GLU A 189 -4.25 25.64 9.46
N THR A 190 -4.57 24.91 8.38
CA THR A 190 -5.67 23.93 8.38
C THR A 190 -5.40 22.79 9.36
N PHE A 191 -4.20 22.24 9.37
CA PHE A 191 -3.77 21.17 10.27
C PHE A 191 -3.89 21.58 11.74
N LEU A 192 -3.35 22.75 12.10
CA LEU A 192 -3.37 23.25 13.47
C LEU A 192 -4.78 23.62 13.93
N ASN A 193 -5.56 24.33 13.11
CA ASN A 193 -6.93 24.70 13.43
C ASN A 193 -7.79 23.47 13.68
N THR A 194 -7.72 22.48 12.79
CA THR A 194 -8.44 21.21 12.93
C THR A 194 -7.98 20.47 14.19
N SER A 195 -6.67 20.46 14.48
CA SER A 195 -6.13 19.74 15.64
C SER A 195 -6.63 20.29 16.98
N ASN A 196 -6.96 21.58 17.04
CA ASN A 196 -7.50 22.22 18.24
C ASN A 196 -8.98 21.88 18.46
N LEU A 197 -9.68 21.42 17.42
CA LEU A 197 -11.07 20.92 17.51
C LEU A 197 -11.13 19.43 17.83
N THR A 198 -10.06 18.69 17.56
CA THR A 198 -9.99 17.25 17.81
C THR A 198 -9.80 16.97 19.29
N THR A 199 -10.84 16.44 19.95
CA THR A 199 -10.73 15.92 21.31
C THR A 199 -11.07 14.42 21.35
N PRO A 200 -10.31 13.58 22.08
CA PRO A 200 -10.54 12.13 22.08
C PRO A 200 -11.94 11.69 22.54
N ALA A 201 -12.57 12.51 23.38
CA ALA A 201 -13.90 12.28 23.95
C ALA A 201 -15.04 12.92 23.15
N ALA A 202 -14.77 13.52 21.98
CA ALA A 202 -15.80 14.12 21.13
C ALA A 202 -16.78 13.08 20.56
N ASP A 203 -17.93 13.58 20.12
CA ASP A 203 -18.91 12.78 19.37
C ASP A 203 -18.26 12.18 18.10
N PRO A 204 -18.39 10.86 17.86
CA PRO A 204 -17.87 10.22 16.65
C PRO A 204 -18.30 10.90 15.33
N SER A 205 -19.52 11.44 15.26
CA SER A 205 -20.04 12.11 14.05
C SER A 205 -19.28 13.40 13.72
N VAL A 206 -18.78 14.10 14.75
CA VAL A 206 -17.95 15.29 14.61
C VAL A 206 -16.49 14.91 14.41
N LEU A 207 -16.02 13.89 15.13
CA LEU A 207 -14.62 13.48 15.15
C LEU A 207 -14.18 12.86 13.82
N LYS A 208 -15.04 12.07 13.16
CA LYS A 208 -14.69 11.39 11.90
C LYS A 208 -14.26 12.37 10.78
N PRO A 209 -15.04 13.41 10.45
CA PRO A 209 -14.60 14.41 9.47
C PRO A 209 -13.30 15.14 9.85
N LEU A 210 -13.08 15.40 11.14
CA LEU A 210 -11.85 16.05 11.62
C LEU A 210 -10.63 15.14 11.46
N LEU A 211 -10.74 13.86 11.81
CA LEU A 211 -9.66 12.89 11.63
C LEU A 211 -9.35 12.64 10.16
N GLU A 212 -10.37 12.64 9.30
CA GLU A 212 -10.18 12.57 7.85
C GLU A 212 -9.43 13.81 7.32
N CYS A 213 -9.76 15.01 7.81
CA CYS A 213 -9.00 16.21 7.49
C CYS A 213 -7.53 16.09 7.91
N GLN A 214 -7.27 15.58 9.12
CA GLN A 214 -5.92 15.33 9.63
C GLN A 214 -5.17 14.33 8.75
N ARG A 215 -5.83 13.25 8.33
CA ARG A 215 -5.24 12.22 7.46
C ARG A 215 -4.82 12.82 6.12
N LEU A 216 -5.71 13.58 5.49
CA LEU A 216 -5.41 14.26 4.23
C LEU A 216 -4.29 15.29 4.39
N CYS A 217 -4.24 16.04 5.49
CA CYS A 217 -3.11 16.92 5.80
C CYS A 217 -1.79 16.14 5.92
N SER A 218 -1.78 14.99 6.61
CA SER A 218 -0.60 14.12 6.73
C SER A 218 -0.17 13.55 5.38
N GLU A 219 -1.10 13.20 4.49
CA GLU A 219 -0.76 12.72 3.14
C GLU A 219 -0.19 13.83 2.25
N ILE A 220 -0.76 15.03 2.30
CA ILE A 220 -0.22 16.17 1.57
C ILE A 220 1.17 16.52 2.10
N PHE A 221 1.36 16.52 3.42
CA PHE A 221 2.65 16.72 4.06
C PHE A 221 3.69 15.71 3.52
N HIS A 222 3.33 14.42 3.44
CA HIS A 222 4.22 13.41 2.87
C HIS A 222 4.61 13.73 1.43
N SER A 223 3.64 14.07 0.58
CA SER A 223 3.86 14.40 -0.83
C SER A 223 4.80 15.58 -1.01
N LEU A 224 4.63 16.64 -0.20
CA LEU A 224 5.43 17.87 -0.30
C LEU A 224 6.86 17.72 0.26
N ASN A 225 7.08 16.73 1.14
CA ASN A 225 8.40 16.40 1.70
C ASN A 225 9.08 15.19 1.00
N SER A 226 8.45 14.64 -0.05
CA SER A 226 8.90 13.38 -0.67
C SER A 226 10.22 13.51 -1.45
N ILE A 227 10.55 14.69 -1.99
CA ILE A 227 11.77 14.91 -2.77
C ILE A 227 12.91 15.33 -1.84
N GLU A 228 12.70 16.40 -1.09
CA GLU A 228 13.62 16.98 -0.10
C GLU A 228 12.80 17.59 1.04
N LEU A 229 13.45 17.90 2.17
CA LEU A 229 12.85 18.66 3.27
C LEU A 229 12.83 20.16 2.91
N PRO A 230 11.67 20.78 2.69
CA PRO A 230 11.58 22.21 2.44
C PRO A 230 11.75 23.02 3.72
N GLU A 231 12.41 24.19 3.62
CA GLU A 231 12.68 25.12 4.73
C GLU A 231 11.43 25.40 5.60
N PHE A 232 10.27 25.63 4.97
CA PHE A 232 9.03 25.85 5.70
C PHE A 232 8.65 24.68 6.63
N PHE A 233 8.83 23.43 6.19
CA PHE A 233 8.50 22.28 7.03
C PHE A 233 9.56 21.99 8.09
N GLU A 234 10.81 22.38 7.85
CA GLU A 234 11.89 22.35 8.85
C GLU A 234 11.63 23.37 9.97
N ASP A 235 11.36 24.63 9.61
CA ASP A 235 11.07 25.72 10.55
C ASP A 235 9.83 25.42 11.43
N HIS A 236 8.83 24.77 10.84
CA HIS A 236 7.57 24.41 11.48
C HIS A 236 7.50 22.95 11.96
N MET A 237 8.63 22.23 11.98
CA MET A 237 8.66 20.80 12.27
C MET A 237 8.07 20.45 13.64
N ARG A 238 8.34 21.28 14.67
CA ARG A 238 7.84 21.05 16.03
C ARG A 238 6.31 20.94 16.07
N GLU A 239 5.62 21.82 15.36
CA GLU A 239 4.16 21.90 15.35
C GLU A 239 3.53 20.63 14.76
N TRP A 240 4.13 20.08 13.71
CA TRP A 240 3.73 18.80 13.12
C TRP A 240 4.04 17.63 14.04
N MET A 241 5.27 17.55 14.57
CA MET A 241 5.72 16.42 15.37
C MET A 241 4.96 16.29 16.70
N GLU A 242 4.64 17.40 17.36
CA GLU A 242 3.83 17.39 18.58
C GLU A 242 2.42 16.81 18.34
N LYS A 243 1.77 17.22 17.24
CA LYS A 243 0.43 16.76 16.90
C LYS A 243 0.43 15.32 16.38
N PHE A 244 1.41 14.92 15.58
CA PHE A 244 1.58 13.53 15.17
C PHE A 244 1.74 12.59 16.36
N ARG A 245 2.57 12.97 17.34
CA ARG A 245 2.71 12.19 18.58
C ARG A 245 1.40 12.12 19.35
N PHE A 246 0.66 13.21 19.45
CA PHE A 246 -0.67 13.24 20.06
C PHE A 246 -1.61 12.22 19.40
N TYR A 247 -1.70 12.17 18.07
CA TYR A 247 -2.59 11.22 17.36
C TYR A 247 -2.17 9.75 17.50
N LEU A 248 -0.87 9.47 17.56
CA LEU A 248 -0.37 8.10 17.76
C LEU A 248 -0.64 7.57 19.17
N THR A 249 -0.64 8.46 20.17
CA THR A 249 -0.78 8.10 21.59
C THR A 249 -2.19 8.25 22.15
N SER A 250 -3.05 8.99 21.46
CA SER A 250 -4.44 9.18 21.86
C SER A 250 -5.29 7.95 21.56
N THR A 251 -6.19 7.63 22.49
CA THR A 251 -7.25 6.63 22.29
C THR A 251 -8.57 7.36 22.08
N PHE A 252 -9.20 7.17 20.93
CA PHE A 252 -10.46 7.81 20.56
C PHE A 252 -11.67 6.97 21.01
N ALA A 253 -12.87 7.53 20.85
CA ALA A 253 -14.11 6.82 21.10
C ALA A 253 -14.13 5.45 20.37
N PRO A 254 -14.62 4.36 20.99
CA PRO A 254 -14.56 3.01 20.42
C PRO A 254 -15.13 2.88 19.01
N GLN A 255 -16.16 3.66 18.66
CA GLN A 255 -16.78 3.68 17.34
C GLN A 255 -15.85 4.21 16.25
N VAL A 256 -14.92 5.10 16.60
CA VAL A 256 -13.94 5.68 15.68
C VAL A 256 -12.72 4.76 15.53
N GLU A 257 -12.34 4.08 16.62
CA GLU A 257 -11.29 3.06 16.60
C GLU A 257 -11.71 1.83 15.78
N THR A 258 -12.95 1.37 15.95
CA THR A 258 -13.46 0.16 15.27
C THR A 258 -13.75 0.35 13.78
N ASP A 259 -14.10 1.56 13.35
CA ASP A 259 -14.32 1.92 11.94
C ASP A 259 -13.03 2.18 11.15
N GLY A 260 -11.86 2.10 11.80
CA GLY A 260 -10.55 2.27 11.16
C GLY A 260 -10.18 3.71 10.81
N THR A 261 -11.04 4.70 11.07
CA THR A 261 -10.75 6.12 10.77
C THR A 261 -9.50 6.61 11.50
N ALA A 262 -9.36 6.29 12.79
CA ALA A 262 -8.17 6.66 13.56
C ALA A 262 -6.92 5.93 13.05
N ASP A 263 -7.06 4.68 12.61
CA ASP A 263 -5.94 3.87 12.13
C ASP A 263 -5.42 4.33 10.77
N ALA A 264 -6.32 4.79 9.89
CA ALA A 264 -5.93 5.39 8.62
C ALA A 264 -5.04 6.64 8.84
N LEU A 265 -5.42 7.52 9.79
CA LEU A 265 -4.58 8.66 10.17
C LEU A 265 -3.23 8.20 10.75
N ARG A 266 -3.23 7.25 11.69
CA ARG A 266 -2.00 6.76 12.31
C ARG A 266 -1.06 6.11 11.28
N ALA A 267 -1.60 5.39 10.30
CA ALA A 267 -0.82 4.81 9.21
C ALA A 267 -0.14 5.90 8.36
N SER A 268 -0.89 6.94 7.95
CA SER A 268 -0.32 8.10 7.24
C SER A 268 0.74 8.83 8.07
N ILE A 269 0.59 8.89 9.40
CA ILE A 269 1.64 9.44 10.27
C ILE A 269 2.87 8.53 10.27
N CYS A 270 2.72 7.21 10.42
CA CYS A 270 3.86 6.27 10.35
C CYS A 270 4.63 6.36 9.03
N GLU A 271 3.95 6.56 7.90
CA GLU A 271 4.59 6.81 6.59
C GLU A 271 5.41 8.11 6.57
N ASN A 272 4.97 9.15 7.28
CA ASN A 272 5.74 10.38 7.44
C ASN A 272 6.96 10.20 8.33
N LEU A 273 6.83 9.44 9.43
CA LEU A 273 7.98 9.11 10.27
C LEU A 273 9.01 8.27 9.52
N GLN A 274 8.57 7.34 8.67
CA GLN A 274 9.43 6.58 7.77
C GLN A 274 10.22 7.52 6.86
N LEU A 275 9.54 8.44 6.17
CA LEU A 275 10.18 9.39 5.26
C LEU A 275 11.25 10.23 5.96
N TYR A 276 10.93 10.76 7.14
CA TYR A 276 11.86 11.58 7.91
C TYR A 276 13.04 10.77 8.44
N MET A 277 12.82 9.54 8.88
CA MET A 277 13.91 8.65 9.30
C MET A 277 14.83 8.27 8.13
N GLU A 278 14.29 8.09 6.92
CA GLU A 278 15.09 7.69 5.74
C GLU A 278 15.85 8.86 5.10
N LYS A 279 15.30 10.07 5.13
CA LYS A 279 15.83 11.22 4.36
C LYS A 279 16.32 12.39 5.21
N ASN A 280 15.76 12.58 6.40
CA ASN A 280 15.92 13.78 7.22
C ASN A 280 16.24 13.39 8.68
N GLU A 281 17.11 12.39 8.87
CA GLU A 281 17.43 11.81 10.18
C GLU A 281 18.03 12.85 11.14
N GLU A 282 18.88 13.75 10.62
CA GLU A 282 19.58 14.78 11.40
C GLU A 282 18.62 15.74 12.09
N GLU A 283 17.57 16.17 11.41
CA GLU A 283 16.53 17.07 11.91
C GLU A 283 15.51 16.31 12.77
N PHE A 284 15.28 15.03 12.47
CA PHE A 284 14.28 14.20 13.16
C PHE A 284 14.76 13.58 14.49
N LYS A 285 16.07 13.45 14.70
CA LYS A 285 16.67 12.73 15.84
C LYS A 285 16.12 13.13 17.22
N ASP A 286 15.81 14.41 17.43
CA ASP A 286 15.33 14.93 18.72
C ASP A 286 13.92 14.43 19.08
N TYR A 287 13.14 14.03 18.07
CA TYR A 287 11.79 13.48 18.25
C TYR A 287 11.76 11.95 18.25
N LEU A 288 12.83 11.32 17.78
CA LEU A 288 12.87 9.90 17.44
C LEU A 288 12.52 8.98 18.60
N GLU A 289 13.12 9.17 19.78
CA GLU A 289 12.85 8.32 20.95
C GLU A 289 11.37 8.35 21.36
N GLY A 290 10.77 9.54 21.33
CA GLY A 290 9.36 9.73 21.64
C GLY A 290 8.44 9.02 20.64
N PHE A 291 8.80 9.05 19.36
CA PHE A 291 8.05 8.36 18.30
C PHE A 291 8.26 6.85 18.29
N ALA A 292 9.48 6.36 18.49
CA ALA A 292 9.76 4.93 18.62
C ALA A 292 8.92 4.32 19.76
N THR A 293 8.84 5.00 20.91
CA THR A 293 8.01 4.58 22.04
C THR A 293 6.51 4.61 21.71
N ALA A 294 6.04 5.66 21.02
CA ALA A 294 4.63 5.79 20.65
C ALA A 294 4.19 4.71 19.64
N VAL A 295 4.98 4.50 18.58
CA VAL A 295 4.72 3.49 17.55
C VAL A 295 4.79 2.08 18.14
N TRP A 296 5.73 1.85 19.07
CA TRP A 296 5.79 0.60 19.83
C TRP A 296 4.51 0.35 20.63
N GLY A 297 4.07 1.32 21.43
CA GLY A 297 2.83 1.21 22.21
C GLY A 297 1.59 0.95 21.35
N LEU A 298 1.56 1.54 20.15
CA LEU A 298 0.50 1.33 19.17
C LEU A 298 0.49 -0.10 18.62
N LEU A 299 1.66 -0.65 18.28
CA LEU A 299 1.79 -2.00 17.73
C LEU A 299 1.35 -3.09 18.70
N MET A 300 1.54 -2.90 20.01
CA MET A 300 1.09 -3.86 21.03
C MET A 300 -0.41 -4.18 20.98
N ASN A 301 -1.22 -3.30 20.37
CA ASN A 301 -2.65 -3.49 20.14
C ASN A 301 -2.99 -3.72 18.66
N ALA A 302 -2.34 -3.00 17.74
CA ALA A 302 -2.63 -3.11 16.30
C ALA A 302 -2.28 -4.50 15.74
N ALA A 303 -1.14 -5.06 16.17
CA ALA A 303 -0.62 -6.35 15.67
C ALA A 303 -1.47 -7.57 16.06
N LYS A 304 -2.54 -7.40 16.84
CA LYS A 304 -3.45 -8.47 17.27
C LYS A 304 -4.76 -8.53 16.47
N SER A 305 -5.06 -7.50 15.68
CA SER A 305 -6.34 -7.38 14.97
C SER A 305 -6.11 -7.38 13.45
N PRO A 306 -6.66 -8.34 12.69
CA PRO A 306 -6.55 -8.36 11.23
C PRO A 306 -7.07 -7.08 10.56
N SER A 307 -8.06 -6.42 11.15
CA SER A 307 -8.59 -5.14 10.65
C SER A 307 -7.59 -3.98 10.68
N ARG A 308 -6.45 -4.14 11.38
CA ARG A 308 -5.44 -3.10 11.60
C ARG A 308 -4.11 -3.39 10.90
N ASP A 309 -4.10 -4.29 9.92
CA ASP A 309 -2.88 -4.73 9.24
C ASP A 309 -2.11 -3.59 8.59
N GLN A 310 -2.78 -2.71 7.85
CA GLN A 310 -2.11 -1.59 7.17
C GLN A 310 -1.35 -0.70 8.16
N LEU A 311 -1.98 -0.42 9.30
CA LEU A 311 -1.32 0.31 10.38
C LEU A 311 -0.13 -0.47 10.93
N ALA A 312 -0.29 -1.76 11.20
CA ALA A 312 0.80 -2.59 11.70
C ALA A 312 1.98 -2.66 10.70
N VAL A 313 1.73 -2.77 9.40
CA VAL A 313 2.76 -2.78 8.35
C VAL A 313 3.55 -1.47 8.34
N THR A 314 2.88 -0.33 8.27
CA THR A 314 3.56 0.99 8.26
C THR A 314 4.36 1.25 9.54
N ALA A 315 3.82 0.87 10.70
CA ALA A 315 4.50 0.99 11.99
C ALA A 315 5.72 0.06 12.10
N ILE A 316 5.63 -1.19 11.63
CA ILE A 316 6.77 -2.12 11.64
C ILE A 316 7.85 -1.65 10.67
N LYS A 317 7.51 -1.09 9.50
CA LYS A 317 8.49 -0.50 8.57
C LYS A 317 9.31 0.60 9.25
N PHE A 318 8.65 1.52 9.96
CA PHE A 318 9.32 2.56 10.75
C PHE A 318 10.28 1.97 11.77
N LEU A 319 9.83 1.04 12.61
CA LEU A 319 10.72 0.42 13.60
C LEU A 319 11.86 -0.37 12.95
N THR A 320 11.64 -0.96 11.77
CA THR A 320 12.68 -1.68 11.02
C THR A 320 13.79 -0.71 10.63
N THR A 321 13.46 0.45 10.06
CA THR A 321 14.47 1.46 9.69
C THR A 321 15.26 1.92 10.91
N VAL A 322 14.58 2.22 12.03
CA VAL A 322 15.25 2.61 13.29
C VAL A 322 16.17 1.49 13.81
N SER A 323 15.77 0.22 13.67
CA SER A 323 16.58 -0.92 14.15
C SER A 323 17.88 -1.10 13.37
N THR A 324 17.93 -0.61 12.13
CA THR A 324 19.08 -0.67 11.24
C THR A 324 19.93 0.60 11.23
N SER A 325 19.45 1.69 11.84
CA SER A 325 20.16 2.97 11.87
C SER A 325 21.12 3.08 13.05
N VAL A 326 21.81 4.22 13.20
CA VAL A 326 22.66 4.52 14.36
C VAL A 326 21.89 4.57 15.67
N HIS A 327 20.56 4.70 15.61
CA HIS A 327 19.67 4.73 16.76
C HIS A 327 19.18 3.35 17.22
N HIS A 328 19.78 2.27 16.68
CA HIS A 328 19.44 0.90 17.06
C HIS A 328 19.47 0.64 18.57
N ALA A 329 20.26 1.42 19.33
CA ALA A 329 20.37 1.36 20.80
C ALA A 329 19.01 1.50 21.53
N LEU A 330 18.01 2.13 20.91
CA LEU A 330 16.62 2.18 21.41
C LEU A 330 16.01 0.78 21.62
N PHE A 331 16.53 -0.24 20.93
CA PHE A 331 16.12 -1.63 21.05
C PHE A 331 17.13 -2.50 21.79
N GLY A 332 18.18 -1.93 22.39
CA GLY A 332 19.31 -2.70 22.90
C GLY A 332 19.05 -3.52 24.16
N SER A 333 17.96 -3.27 24.89
CA SER A 333 17.66 -4.04 26.09
C SER A 333 17.10 -5.43 25.73
N PRO A 334 17.56 -6.51 26.39
CA PRO A 334 17.04 -7.86 26.16
C PRO A 334 15.52 -7.97 26.36
N GLU A 335 14.99 -7.19 27.28
CA GLU A 335 13.55 -7.11 27.59
C GLU A 335 12.76 -6.53 26.40
N VAL A 336 13.23 -5.43 25.81
CA VAL A 336 12.58 -4.81 24.64
C VAL A 336 12.66 -5.73 23.43
N LEU A 337 13.82 -6.35 23.15
CA LEU A 337 13.96 -7.33 22.06
C LEU A 337 13.00 -8.50 22.23
N GLY A 338 12.93 -9.06 23.45
CA GLY A 338 12.01 -10.14 23.77
C GLY A 338 10.55 -9.74 23.57
N GLN A 339 10.16 -8.54 24.01
CA GLN A 339 8.80 -8.04 23.83
C GLN A 339 8.44 -7.83 22.36
N ILE A 340 9.34 -7.23 21.55
CA ILE A 340 9.12 -7.02 20.11
C ILE A 340 8.90 -8.35 19.40
N CYS A 341 9.78 -9.32 19.65
CA CYS A 341 9.68 -10.63 19.02
C CYS A 341 8.38 -11.34 19.43
N ASN A 342 8.07 -11.39 20.73
CA ASN A 342 6.93 -12.16 21.24
C ASN A 342 5.56 -11.50 21.01
N SER A 343 5.50 -10.17 20.94
CA SER A 343 4.23 -9.43 20.88
C SER A 343 3.89 -8.90 19.50
N VAL A 344 4.89 -8.70 18.64
CA VAL A 344 4.71 -8.13 17.29
C VAL A 344 5.09 -9.13 16.22
N VAL A 345 6.30 -9.70 16.27
CA VAL A 345 6.79 -10.55 15.17
C VAL A 345 6.10 -11.91 15.17
N PHE A 346 6.26 -12.70 16.22
CA PHE A 346 5.83 -14.10 16.25
C PHE A 346 4.32 -14.32 16.12
N PRO A 347 3.44 -13.49 16.73
CA PRO A 347 1.99 -13.63 16.54
C PRO A 347 1.55 -13.46 15.08
N ASN A 348 2.33 -12.73 14.28
CA ASN A 348 2.02 -12.41 12.88
C ASN A 348 2.72 -13.32 11.88
N LEU A 349 3.31 -14.44 12.34
CA LEU A 349 3.93 -15.44 11.47
C LEU A 349 2.97 -16.54 11.02
N ARG A 350 1.81 -16.72 11.66
CA ARG A 350 0.86 -17.77 11.27
C ARG A 350 0.18 -17.44 9.95
N LEU A 351 -0.07 -18.49 9.16
CA LEU A 351 -0.79 -18.38 7.88
C LEU A 351 -2.26 -18.03 8.18
N ARG A 352 -2.81 -17.11 7.41
CA ARG A 352 -4.19 -16.66 7.57
C ARG A 352 -5.10 -17.39 6.60
N ASP A 353 -6.38 -17.43 6.95
CA ASP A 353 -7.38 -18.12 6.14
C ASP A 353 -7.50 -17.51 4.73
N ASP A 354 -7.29 -16.19 4.58
CA ASP A 354 -7.25 -15.52 3.27
C ASP A 354 -6.08 -16.00 2.39
N ASP A 355 -4.93 -16.30 3.00
CA ASP A 355 -3.76 -16.83 2.27
C ASP A 355 -4.01 -18.28 1.83
N GLU A 356 -4.75 -19.05 2.63
CA GLU A 356 -5.20 -20.40 2.29
C GLU A 356 -6.21 -20.37 1.15
N GLU A 357 -7.18 -19.46 1.20
CA GLU A 357 -8.13 -19.27 0.11
C GLU A 357 -7.41 -18.89 -1.20
N LEU A 358 -6.40 -18.03 -1.13
CA LEU A 358 -5.57 -17.68 -2.28
C LEU A 358 -4.80 -18.90 -2.80
N PHE A 359 -4.22 -19.70 -1.91
CA PHE A 359 -3.48 -20.93 -2.25
C PHE A 359 -4.37 -21.94 -2.99
N GLU A 360 -5.63 -22.09 -2.55
CA GLU A 360 -6.58 -23.07 -3.11
C GLU A 360 -7.29 -22.56 -4.37
N ASN A 361 -7.82 -21.33 -4.34
CA ASN A 361 -8.73 -20.82 -5.36
C ASN A 361 -8.05 -19.93 -6.40
N ASN A 362 -6.90 -19.33 -6.09
CA ASN A 362 -6.17 -18.44 -6.99
C ASN A 362 -4.65 -18.65 -6.90
N TYR A 363 -4.24 -19.88 -7.16
CA TYR A 363 -2.84 -20.32 -7.09
C TYR A 363 -1.89 -19.47 -7.95
N VAL A 364 -2.37 -18.89 -9.06
CA VAL A 364 -1.55 -18.04 -9.95
C VAL A 364 -1.12 -16.78 -9.20
N GLU A 365 -2.06 -16.09 -8.55
CA GLU A 365 -1.74 -14.89 -7.77
C GLU A 365 -0.90 -15.25 -6.53
N TYR A 366 -1.18 -16.39 -5.88
CA TYR A 366 -0.34 -16.89 -4.78
C TYR A 366 1.13 -17.06 -5.20
N ILE A 367 1.38 -17.77 -6.31
CA ILE A 367 2.74 -17.99 -6.83
C ILE A 367 3.38 -16.67 -7.26
N ARG A 368 2.62 -15.78 -7.91
CA ARG A 368 3.12 -14.49 -8.39
C ARG A 368 3.60 -13.61 -7.24
N ARG A 369 2.78 -13.49 -6.19
CA ARG A 369 3.10 -12.76 -4.96
C ARG A 369 4.39 -13.25 -4.31
N ASP A 370 4.56 -14.56 -4.24
CA ASP A 370 5.72 -15.16 -3.60
C ASP A 370 7.00 -15.08 -4.46
N SER A 371 6.89 -15.30 -5.77
CA SER A 371 8.03 -15.40 -6.69
C SER A 371 8.56 -14.06 -7.19
N GLU A 372 7.67 -13.10 -7.48
CA GLU A 372 8.04 -11.74 -7.91
C GLU A 372 8.41 -10.85 -6.72
N GLY A 373 8.15 -11.32 -5.49
CA GLY A 373 8.34 -10.54 -4.28
C GLY A 373 7.42 -9.32 -4.20
N SER A 374 6.32 -9.30 -4.97
CA SER A 374 5.32 -8.23 -4.96
C SER A 374 4.53 -8.16 -3.65
N ASP A 375 4.70 -9.16 -2.77
CA ASP A 375 4.20 -9.22 -1.39
C ASP A 375 5.02 -8.37 -0.39
N THR A 376 5.64 -7.27 -0.83
CA THR A 376 6.48 -6.39 0.01
C THR A 376 5.77 -5.86 1.25
N ASP A 377 4.43 -5.82 1.22
CA ASP A 377 3.61 -5.16 2.24
C ASP A 377 2.72 -6.12 3.04
N THR A 378 2.96 -7.44 2.97
CA THR A 378 2.26 -8.38 3.86
C THR A 378 2.79 -8.28 5.29
N LEU A 379 1.91 -8.34 6.28
CA LEU A 379 2.30 -8.23 7.69
C LEU A 379 3.33 -9.30 8.08
N ARG A 380 3.20 -10.52 7.55
CA ARG A 380 4.10 -11.66 7.76
C ARG A 380 5.53 -11.34 7.32
N ARG A 381 5.67 -10.75 6.12
CA ARG A 381 6.97 -10.36 5.57
C ARG A 381 7.54 -9.18 6.33
N THR A 382 6.75 -8.13 6.56
CA THR A 382 7.21 -6.93 7.27
C THR A 382 7.68 -7.27 8.70
N ALA A 383 6.99 -8.17 9.39
CA ALA A 383 7.41 -8.69 10.70
C ALA A 383 8.78 -9.40 10.64
N CYS A 384 9.02 -10.22 9.62
CA CYS A 384 10.33 -10.85 9.42
C CYS A 384 11.43 -9.85 9.04
N GLU A 385 11.13 -8.79 8.30
CA GLU A 385 12.11 -7.74 7.98
C GLU A 385 12.52 -6.96 9.24
N LEU A 386 11.60 -6.69 10.18
CA LEU A 386 11.96 -6.12 11.49
C LEU A 386 12.91 -7.04 12.24
N LEU A 387 12.64 -8.35 12.25
CA LEU A 387 13.49 -9.33 12.90
C LEU A 387 14.90 -9.39 12.28
N LYS A 388 15.01 -9.27 10.95
CA LYS A 388 16.30 -9.13 10.26
C LYS A 388 17.00 -7.83 10.64
N GLY A 389 16.26 -6.72 10.69
CA GLY A 389 16.80 -5.41 11.08
C GLY A 389 17.41 -5.44 12.48
N LEU A 390 16.70 -6.01 13.46
CA LEU A 390 17.21 -6.21 14.80
C LEU A 390 18.46 -7.12 14.83
N ALA A 391 18.48 -8.17 14.00
CA ALA A 391 19.59 -9.10 13.92
C ALA A 391 20.89 -8.50 13.34
N VAL A 392 20.84 -7.32 12.71
CA VAL A 392 22.04 -6.58 12.26
C VAL A 392 22.91 -6.22 13.46
N ASN A 393 22.31 -5.74 14.54
CA ASN A 393 23.01 -5.24 15.73
C ASN A 393 22.93 -6.18 16.95
N TYR A 394 21.90 -7.02 17.03
CA TYR A 394 21.59 -7.88 18.19
C TYR A 394 21.52 -9.36 17.83
N ARG A 395 22.46 -9.80 17.00
CA ARG A 395 22.43 -11.12 16.36
C ARG A 395 22.27 -12.27 17.34
N GLU A 396 23.08 -12.34 18.40
CA GLU A 396 23.07 -13.46 19.34
C GLU A 396 21.75 -13.55 20.11
N GLN A 397 21.23 -12.41 20.57
CA GLN A 397 19.95 -12.35 21.28
C GLN A 397 18.80 -12.78 20.37
N VAL A 398 18.77 -12.28 19.12
CA VAL A 398 17.75 -12.64 18.13
C VAL A 398 17.84 -14.12 17.76
N MET A 399 19.05 -14.67 17.58
CA MET A 399 19.23 -16.11 17.33
C MET A 399 18.67 -16.98 18.46
N GLY A 400 18.89 -16.58 19.72
CA GLY A 400 18.32 -17.27 20.88
C GLY A 400 16.79 -17.26 20.87
N LEU A 401 16.18 -16.09 20.62
CA LEU A 401 14.73 -15.93 20.57
C LEU A 401 14.10 -16.72 19.41
N VAL A 402 14.69 -16.66 18.22
CA VAL A 402 14.22 -17.41 17.03
C VAL A 402 14.32 -18.90 17.26
N SER A 403 15.44 -19.39 17.80
CA SER A 403 15.62 -20.82 18.07
C SER A 403 14.59 -21.34 19.08
N ALA A 404 14.36 -20.61 20.17
CA ALA A 404 13.34 -20.96 21.16
C ALA A 404 11.93 -20.96 20.55
N GLN A 405 11.60 -19.97 19.72
CA GLN A 405 10.29 -19.88 19.08
C GLN A 405 10.07 -21.02 18.06
N VAL A 406 11.08 -21.35 17.24
CA VAL A 406 11.02 -22.48 16.31
C VAL A 406 10.78 -23.79 17.07
N GLN A 407 11.51 -24.02 18.16
CA GLN A 407 11.31 -25.21 19.01
C GLN A 407 9.89 -25.27 19.60
N SER A 408 9.37 -24.14 20.07
CA SER A 408 7.99 -24.03 20.59
C SER A 408 6.94 -24.38 19.53
N MET A 409 7.05 -23.80 18.32
CA MET A 409 6.15 -24.09 17.20
C MET A 409 6.19 -25.55 16.77
N LEU A 410 7.39 -26.15 16.68
CA LEU A 410 7.54 -27.56 16.34
C LEU A 410 7.01 -28.50 17.45
N ALA A 411 7.16 -28.13 18.72
CA ALA A 411 6.58 -28.88 19.83
C ALA A 411 5.05 -28.85 19.79
N ALA A 412 4.46 -27.69 19.50
CA ALA A 412 3.01 -27.55 19.32
C ALA A 412 2.49 -28.36 18.12
N PHE A 413 3.22 -28.36 17.00
CA PHE A 413 2.93 -29.23 15.86
C PHE A 413 2.94 -30.72 16.26
N ASN A 414 4.01 -31.18 16.91
CA ASN A 414 4.17 -32.59 17.29
C ASN A 414 3.10 -33.08 18.27
N ALA A 415 2.53 -32.18 19.07
CA ALA A 415 1.43 -32.52 19.97
C ALA A 415 0.13 -32.88 19.22
N ASN A 416 -0.15 -32.25 18.08
CA ASN A 416 -1.30 -32.56 17.24
C ASN A 416 -1.08 -32.15 15.77
N PRO A 417 -0.38 -32.98 14.96
CA PRO A 417 0.01 -32.60 13.60
C PRO A 417 -1.17 -32.24 12.68
N ALA A 418 -2.33 -32.87 12.88
CA ALA A 418 -3.51 -32.65 12.05
C ALA A 418 -4.14 -31.27 12.28
N GLN A 419 -4.15 -30.76 13.52
CA GLN A 419 -4.72 -29.44 13.83
C GLN A 419 -3.67 -28.32 13.84
N ASN A 420 -2.43 -28.63 14.19
CA ASN A 420 -1.38 -27.63 14.41
C ASN A 420 -0.37 -27.55 13.24
N TRP A 421 -0.77 -27.97 12.04
CA TRP A 421 0.08 -27.88 10.85
C TRP A 421 0.54 -26.44 10.55
N LYS A 422 -0.30 -25.44 10.88
CA LYS A 422 0.03 -24.01 10.75
C LYS A 422 1.27 -23.61 11.58
N GLU A 423 1.58 -24.30 12.67
CA GLU A 423 2.79 -24.05 13.46
C GLU A 423 4.05 -24.46 12.70
N LYS A 424 3.99 -25.62 12.03
CA LYS A 424 5.10 -26.10 11.21
C LYS A 424 5.28 -25.23 9.98
N ASP A 425 4.20 -24.77 9.35
CA ASP A 425 4.26 -23.78 8.27
C ASP A 425 4.93 -22.48 8.74
N ALA A 426 4.48 -21.90 9.86
CA ALA A 426 5.06 -20.68 10.42
C ALA A 426 6.55 -20.83 10.74
N ALA A 427 6.97 -22.00 11.25
CA ALA A 427 8.38 -22.31 11.50
C ALA A 427 9.19 -22.36 10.19
N ILE A 428 8.68 -23.05 9.15
CA ILE A 428 9.34 -23.12 7.84
C ILE A 428 9.43 -21.72 7.23
N TYR A 429 8.33 -20.96 7.25
CA TYR A 429 8.28 -19.59 6.75
C TYR A 429 9.31 -18.70 7.44
N LEU A 430 9.38 -18.75 8.78
CA LEU A 430 10.34 -17.95 9.55
C LEU A 430 11.79 -18.25 9.13
N VAL A 431 12.18 -19.52 9.02
CA VAL A 431 13.54 -19.90 8.63
C VAL A 431 13.85 -19.47 7.20
N VAL A 432 12.91 -19.66 6.27
CA VAL A 432 13.05 -19.25 4.87
C VAL A 432 13.15 -17.73 4.76
N ALA A 433 12.28 -17.00 5.47
CA ALA A 433 12.24 -15.55 5.46
C ALA A 433 13.56 -14.99 6.00
N LEU A 434 14.13 -15.57 7.06
CA LEU A 434 15.41 -15.16 7.66
C LEU A 434 16.65 -15.60 6.86
N SER A 435 16.49 -16.22 5.69
CA SER A 435 17.63 -16.55 4.84
C SER A 435 18.38 -15.27 4.44
N PRO A 436 19.73 -15.24 4.57
CA PRO A 436 20.52 -14.12 4.09
C PRO A 436 20.41 -14.01 2.56
N LYS A 437 20.41 -12.78 2.05
CA LYS A 437 20.43 -12.56 0.60
C LYS A 437 21.70 -13.18 -0.01
N PRO A 438 21.65 -13.71 -1.25
CA PRO A 438 22.83 -14.23 -1.93
C PRO A 438 23.96 -13.19 -1.93
N GLY A 439 25.14 -13.56 -1.40
CA GLY A 439 26.29 -12.65 -1.29
C GLY A 439 26.34 -11.78 -0.03
N ALA A 440 25.38 -11.89 0.89
CA ALA A 440 25.45 -11.21 2.19
C ALA A 440 26.55 -11.81 3.07
N THR A 441 27.22 -10.96 3.85
CA THR A 441 28.26 -11.33 4.83
C THR A 441 27.69 -11.86 6.14
N THR A 442 26.39 -11.71 6.37
CA THR A 442 25.71 -12.15 7.59
C THR A 442 25.42 -13.65 7.54
N GLY A 443 25.82 -14.37 8.59
CA GLY A 443 25.56 -15.80 8.71
C GLY A 443 24.07 -16.12 8.94
N TYR A 444 23.72 -17.41 8.91
CA TYR A 444 22.37 -17.88 9.21
C TYR A 444 21.98 -17.68 10.68
N LEU A 445 20.74 -17.27 10.93
CA LEU A 445 20.21 -17.13 12.30
C LEU A 445 19.74 -18.46 12.90
N VAL A 446 19.69 -19.51 12.08
CA VAL A 446 19.19 -20.84 12.44
C VAL A 446 20.15 -21.88 11.89
N ASP A 447 20.29 -23.00 12.59
CA ASP A 447 20.99 -24.19 12.09
C ASP A 447 20.21 -24.82 10.94
N VAL A 448 20.60 -24.49 9.71
CA VAL A 448 19.95 -24.92 8.47
C VAL A 448 20.06 -26.44 8.28
N GLU A 449 21.17 -27.06 8.67
CA GLU A 449 21.41 -28.49 8.46
C GLU A 449 20.51 -29.33 9.37
N SER A 450 20.48 -28.97 10.66
CA SER A 450 19.60 -29.61 11.63
C SER A 450 18.12 -29.41 11.27
N PHE A 451 17.73 -28.19 10.88
CA PHE A 451 16.36 -27.90 10.48
C PHE A 451 15.96 -28.64 9.19
N PHE A 452 16.84 -28.72 8.21
CA PHE A 452 16.61 -29.49 6.99
C PHE A 452 16.34 -30.96 7.30
N THR A 453 17.20 -31.58 8.11
CA THR A 453 17.12 -33.01 8.42
C THR A 453 15.88 -33.35 9.26
N SER A 454 15.54 -32.50 10.24
CA SER A 454 14.46 -32.78 11.20
C SER A 454 13.07 -32.34 10.74
N VAL A 455 12.98 -31.26 9.95
CA VAL A 455 11.69 -30.63 9.60
C VAL A 455 11.34 -30.83 8.13
N ILE A 456 12.29 -30.56 7.23
CA ILE A 456 12.06 -30.48 5.78
C ILE A 456 12.13 -31.85 5.11
N LEU A 457 13.15 -32.64 5.45
CA LEU A 457 13.38 -33.96 4.86
C LEU A 457 12.17 -34.91 5.00
N PRO A 458 11.48 -35.00 6.16
CA PRO A 458 10.27 -35.81 6.28
C PRO A 458 9.15 -35.36 5.33
N GLU A 459 9.03 -34.05 5.06
CA GLU A 459 8.01 -33.55 4.15
C GLU A 459 8.30 -33.91 2.70
N LEU A 460 9.57 -33.84 2.28
CA LEU A 460 10.00 -34.21 0.93
C LEU A 460 9.89 -35.73 0.69
N GLN A 461 10.10 -36.55 1.73
CA GLN A 461 10.07 -38.01 1.65
C GLN A 461 8.69 -38.64 1.91
N GLY A 462 7.73 -37.89 2.46
CA GLY A 462 6.39 -38.38 2.77
C GLY A 462 5.72 -39.07 1.57
N GLN A 463 5.04 -40.20 1.76
CA GLN A 463 4.55 -41.04 0.66
C GLN A 463 3.46 -40.36 -0.19
N ASP A 464 2.56 -39.62 0.47
CA ASP A 464 1.48 -38.90 -0.18
C ASP A 464 1.92 -37.48 -0.58
N PRO A 465 2.01 -37.16 -1.88
CA PRO A 465 2.39 -35.83 -2.35
C PRO A 465 1.31 -34.77 -2.10
N ASN A 466 0.07 -35.16 -1.82
CA ASN A 466 -1.07 -34.27 -1.59
C ASN A 466 -1.41 -34.10 -0.10
N ALA A 467 -0.71 -34.80 0.80
CA ALA A 467 -0.89 -34.62 2.24
C ALA A 467 -0.39 -33.24 2.68
N VAL A 468 -1.32 -32.42 3.20
CA VAL A 468 -1.10 -31.03 3.65
C VAL A 468 -0.26 -30.21 2.64
N PRO A 469 -0.83 -29.86 1.47
CA PRO A 469 -0.09 -29.29 0.33
C PRO A 469 0.76 -28.07 0.68
N ILE A 470 0.31 -27.21 1.60
CA ILE A 470 1.04 -26.02 2.03
C ILE A 470 2.38 -26.36 2.68
N LEU A 471 2.46 -27.42 3.50
CA LEU A 471 3.72 -27.88 4.08
C LEU A 471 4.68 -28.43 3.01
N LYS A 472 4.14 -29.08 1.97
CA LYS A 472 4.94 -29.54 0.81
C LYS A 472 5.50 -28.36 0.03
N ALA A 473 4.67 -27.36 -0.25
CA ALA A 473 5.10 -26.12 -0.89
C ALA A 473 6.18 -25.41 -0.05
N GLY A 474 5.99 -25.29 1.26
CA GLY A 474 6.99 -24.74 2.18
C GLY A 474 8.32 -25.50 2.15
N ALA A 475 8.28 -26.84 2.15
CA ALA A 475 9.47 -27.69 2.06
C ALA A 475 10.22 -27.53 0.72
N LEU A 476 9.49 -27.48 -0.39
CA LEU A 476 10.04 -27.23 -1.72
C LEU A 476 10.67 -25.83 -1.82
N LYS A 477 10.01 -24.82 -1.24
CA LYS A 477 10.54 -23.46 -1.15
C LYS A 477 11.80 -23.40 -0.32
N PHE A 478 11.82 -24.03 0.85
CA PHE A 478 13.04 -24.14 1.67
C PHE A 478 14.17 -24.76 0.87
N PHE A 479 13.94 -25.90 0.23
CA PHE A 479 14.96 -26.57 -0.56
C PHE A 479 15.46 -25.65 -1.69
N THR A 480 14.55 -24.95 -2.36
CA THR A 480 14.90 -23.97 -3.40
C THR A 480 15.80 -22.87 -2.85
N VAL A 481 15.45 -22.27 -1.70
CA VAL A 481 16.21 -21.17 -1.09
C VAL A 481 17.58 -21.61 -0.59
N PHE A 482 17.67 -22.76 0.10
CA PHE A 482 18.90 -23.25 0.73
C PHE A 482 19.68 -24.29 -0.10
N ARG A 483 19.39 -24.38 -1.41
CA ARG A 483 20.00 -25.37 -2.33
C ARG A 483 21.53 -25.38 -2.34
N GLU A 484 22.18 -24.25 -2.08
CA GLU A 484 23.65 -24.14 -2.07
C GLU A 484 24.29 -24.65 -0.77
N GLN A 485 23.49 -24.82 0.28
CA GLN A 485 23.91 -25.35 1.58
C GLN A 485 23.72 -26.86 1.66
N ILE A 486 22.92 -27.44 0.76
CA ILE A 486 22.62 -28.86 0.74
C ILE A 486 23.72 -29.60 -0.05
N PRO A 487 24.37 -30.63 0.52
CA PRO A 487 25.39 -31.39 -0.18
C PRO A 487 24.87 -31.99 -1.49
N LYS A 488 25.66 -31.91 -2.57
CA LYS A 488 25.30 -32.46 -3.89
C LYS A 488 24.78 -33.91 -3.86
N PRO A 489 25.39 -34.85 -3.12
CA PRO A 489 24.86 -36.22 -3.02
C PRO A 489 23.46 -36.28 -2.41
N ALA A 490 23.19 -35.46 -1.39
CA ALA A 490 21.87 -35.37 -0.75
C ALA A 490 20.84 -34.71 -1.68
N ALA A 491 21.23 -33.67 -2.42
CA ALA A 491 20.34 -33.06 -3.39
C ALA A 491 19.93 -34.03 -4.51
N LEU A 492 20.90 -34.81 -5.02
CA LEU A 492 20.63 -35.81 -6.06
C LEU A 492 19.77 -36.98 -5.56
N SER A 493 19.95 -37.41 -4.30
CA SER A 493 19.12 -38.48 -3.73
C SER A 493 17.68 -38.06 -3.49
N LEU A 494 17.42 -36.76 -3.29
CA LEU A 494 16.08 -36.21 -3.10
C LEU A 494 15.38 -35.83 -4.39
N LEU A 495 16.12 -35.66 -5.49
CA LEU A 495 15.56 -35.24 -6.77
C LEU A 495 14.40 -36.13 -7.26
N PRO A 496 14.42 -37.48 -7.14
CA PRO A 496 13.26 -38.30 -7.47
C PRO A 496 12.02 -37.97 -6.62
N GLY A 497 12.21 -37.65 -5.35
CA GLY A 497 11.13 -37.22 -4.45
C GLY A 497 10.56 -35.86 -4.85
N VAL A 498 11.41 -34.94 -5.29
CA VAL A 498 10.97 -33.63 -5.83
C VAL A 498 10.19 -33.80 -7.13
N ILE A 499 10.67 -34.65 -8.06
CA ILE A 499 9.99 -34.93 -9.33
C ILE A 499 8.58 -35.47 -9.11
N ARG A 500 8.36 -36.30 -8.10
CA ARG A 500 7.03 -36.82 -7.77
C ARG A 500 6.00 -35.70 -7.48
N PHE A 501 6.41 -34.59 -6.89
CA PHE A 501 5.51 -33.47 -6.59
C PHE A 501 5.01 -32.73 -7.85
N LEU A 502 5.62 -32.94 -9.02
CA LEU A 502 5.06 -32.46 -10.30
C LEU A 502 3.69 -33.09 -10.62
N GLY A 503 3.38 -34.26 -10.04
CA GLY A 503 2.09 -34.93 -10.16
C GLY A 503 1.09 -34.58 -9.06
N SER A 504 1.36 -33.57 -8.21
CA SER A 504 0.41 -33.13 -7.17
C SER A 504 -0.85 -32.51 -7.77
N GLU A 505 -1.98 -32.70 -7.11
CA GLU A 505 -3.25 -32.05 -7.46
C GLU A 505 -3.22 -30.54 -7.13
N SER A 506 -2.37 -30.13 -6.18
CA SER A 506 -2.15 -28.72 -5.89
C SER A 506 -1.24 -28.09 -6.95
N ASN A 507 -1.80 -27.13 -7.68
CA ASN A 507 -1.05 -26.37 -8.67
C ASN A 507 0.15 -25.62 -8.06
N VAL A 508 0.03 -25.14 -6.82
CA VAL A 508 1.15 -24.49 -6.10
C VAL A 508 2.29 -25.47 -5.85
N VAL A 509 1.99 -26.66 -5.32
CA VAL A 509 3.01 -27.70 -5.06
C VAL A 509 3.71 -28.13 -6.34
N HIS A 510 2.94 -28.36 -7.42
CA HIS A 510 3.48 -28.66 -8.73
C HIS A 510 4.41 -27.54 -9.20
N SER A 511 3.96 -26.29 -9.25
CA SER A 511 4.78 -25.17 -9.72
C SER A 511 6.05 -25.00 -8.88
N TYR A 512 5.96 -25.14 -7.56
CA TYR A 512 7.13 -25.02 -6.67
C TYR A 512 8.11 -26.17 -6.87
N ALA A 513 7.63 -27.38 -7.16
CA ALA A 513 8.49 -28.51 -7.50
C ALA A 513 9.24 -28.26 -8.81
N ALA A 514 8.56 -27.74 -9.83
CA ALA A 514 9.20 -27.37 -11.10
C ALA A 514 10.28 -26.31 -10.91
N THR A 515 9.98 -25.24 -10.16
CA THR A 515 10.97 -24.20 -9.82
C THR A 515 12.14 -24.78 -9.01
N CYS A 516 11.86 -25.66 -8.04
CA CYS A 516 12.89 -26.31 -7.22
C CYS A 516 13.87 -27.12 -8.09
N ILE A 517 13.35 -27.95 -9.01
CA ILE A 517 14.15 -28.73 -9.96
C ILE A 517 15.02 -27.82 -10.82
N GLU A 518 14.42 -26.78 -11.42
CA GLU A 518 15.15 -25.81 -12.24
C GLU A 518 16.31 -25.19 -11.45
N LYS A 519 16.04 -24.68 -10.24
CA LYS A 519 17.06 -24.00 -9.43
C LYS A 519 18.15 -24.93 -8.92
N ILE A 520 17.84 -26.18 -8.57
CA ILE A 520 18.83 -27.18 -8.16
C ILE A 520 19.77 -27.50 -9.33
N LEU A 521 19.23 -27.69 -10.54
CA LEU A 521 20.04 -28.00 -11.73
C LEU A 521 20.94 -26.84 -12.18
N LEU A 522 20.62 -25.61 -11.77
CA LEU A 522 21.43 -24.41 -12.03
C LEU A 522 22.58 -24.20 -11.02
N VAL A 523 22.66 -24.99 -9.94
CA VAL A 523 23.74 -24.87 -8.96
C VAL A 523 25.07 -25.27 -9.60
N LYS A 524 26.05 -24.36 -9.58
CA LYS A 524 27.40 -24.60 -10.12
C LYS A 524 28.28 -25.29 -9.09
N ASP A 525 29.13 -26.22 -9.53
CA ASP A 525 30.14 -26.84 -8.67
C ASP A 525 31.13 -25.77 -8.18
N LYS A 526 31.25 -25.61 -6.86
CA LYS A 526 32.23 -24.72 -6.21
C LYS A 526 33.64 -25.27 -6.47
N GLY A 527 34.26 -24.85 -7.58
CA GLY A 527 35.61 -25.28 -7.97
C GLY A 527 35.87 -25.37 -9.47
N ALA A 528 34.86 -25.30 -10.34
CA ALA A 528 35.09 -25.20 -11.77
C ALA A 528 35.40 -23.76 -12.16
N HIS A 529 36.70 -23.39 -12.16
CA HIS A 529 37.17 -22.31 -13.03
C HIS A 529 36.59 -22.57 -14.43
N ALA A 530 36.09 -21.50 -15.06
CA ALA A 530 35.53 -21.51 -16.40
C ALA A 530 36.35 -22.45 -17.30
N ARG A 531 35.76 -23.57 -17.71
CA ARG A 531 36.35 -24.36 -18.79
C ARG A 531 36.38 -23.44 -20.00
N PRO A 532 37.54 -23.21 -20.64
CA PRO A 532 37.59 -22.42 -21.86
C PRO A 532 36.70 -23.10 -22.90
N HIS A 533 35.98 -22.25 -23.64
CA HIS A 533 35.11 -22.61 -24.75
C HIS A 533 35.61 -23.83 -25.52
N CYS A 534 34.75 -24.84 -25.65
CA CYS A 534 34.97 -25.92 -26.60
C CYS A 534 34.99 -25.30 -28.01
N PRO A 535 36.03 -25.52 -28.84
CA PRO A 535 36.07 -24.95 -30.16
C PRO A 535 34.96 -25.60 -31.00
N VAL A 536 34.13 -24.74 -31.58
CA VAL A 536 33.18 -25.10 -32.63
C VAL A 536 33.97 -25.79 -33.73
N TRP A 537 33.65 -27.06 -33.99
CA TRP A 537 34.13 -27.76 -35.17
C TRP A 537 33.48 -27.11 -36.38
N SER A 538 34.30 -26.43 -37.19
CA SER A 538 33.98 -26.03 -38.54
C SER A 538 33.86 -27.26 -39.43
N SER A 539 32.69 -27.46 -40.02
CA SER A 539 32.48 -28.14 -41.31
C SER A 539 31.19 -27.63 -41.91
#